data_AF-A0AAW9BM66-F1
#
_entry.id   AF-A0AAW9BM66-F1
#
_cell.length_a   1.000
_cell.length_b   1.000
_cell.length_c   1.000
_cell.angle_alpha   90.00
_cell.angle_beta   90.00
_cell.angle_gamma   90.00
#
_symmetry.space_group_name_H-M   'P 1'
#
loop_
_entity.id
_entity.type
_entity.pdbx_description
1 polymer ?
#
loop_
_entity_poly.entity_id
_entity_poly.type
_entity_poly.pdbx_seq_one_letter_code
_entity_poly.pdbx_strand_id
1 'polypeptide(L)'
;MSVEQGVLMQNALGKAFESVSGFLSLILLYMAAVLFIGFLLKKPGALIETVSLLVIGILKLVTQPFRDRDSVDVPMNIKPIGNTSSIQPNVITLQMIKDMEWFAFEKLTKQYLLSSGFNASLTQFGADGGIDLIIEKKDGRKAYVQCKAFGTSLVGVKFVREFYGVMAAGNVTEGYFVTSGSYTKDAKEFASNKPLKLVTGKDLLKKINELPSEKKEDIFKEIFADRNYKTPTCPNCGLKMVLRTNRRNGNDFWGCLTYPKCRAKMPLSKRQRNVSKWNSSIR
;
A
#
# COMPACT_ATOMS: atom_id res chain seq x y z
N MET A 1 -6.84 -20.06 -27.26
CA MET A 1 -7.67 -19.28 -26.32
C MET A 1 -8.62 -20.26 -25.67
N SER A 2 -8.32 -20.63 -24.42
CA SER A 2 -9.04 -21.70 -23.71
C SER A 2 -10.41 -21.22 -23.24
N VAL A 3 -11.36 -22.15 -23.24
CA VAL A 3 -12.77 -21.98 -22.85
C VAL A 3 -12.93 -21.31 -21.48
N GLU A 4 -11.96 -21.47 -20.57
CA GLU A 4 -11.94 -20.83 -19.24
C GLU A 4 -11.79 -19.31 -19.26
N GLN A 5 -11.09 -18.73 -20.24
CA GLN A 5 -10.98 -17.26 -20.37
C GLN A 5 -12.31 -16.63 -20.80
N GLY A 6 -13.14 -17.36 -21.55
CA GLY A 6 -14.48 -16.92 -21.93
C GLY A 6 -15.44 -16.81 -20.75
N VAL A 7 -15.38 -17.77 -19.82
CA VAL A 7 -16.27 -17.82 -18.64
C VAL A 7 -15.94 -16.71 -17.63
N LEU A 8 -14.66 -16.41 -17.42
CA LEU A 8 -14.24 -15.30 -16.55
C LEU A 8 -14.66 -13.93 -17.10
N MET A 9 -14.58 -13.73 -18.42
CA MET A 9 -15.00 -12.49 -19.07
C MET A 9 -16.52 -12.31 -19.02
N GLN A 10 -17.29 -13.38 -19.21
CA GLN A 10 -18.75 -13.35 -19.04
C GLN A 10 -19.18 -13.04 -17.60
N ASN A 11 -18.48 -13.58 -16.60
CA ASN A 11 -18.78 -13.31 -15.19
C ASN A 11 -18.45 -11.88 -14.76
N ALA A 12 -17.38 -11.28 -15.29
CA ALA A 12 -17.03 -9.88 -15.03
C ALA A 12 -18.01 -8.90 -15.72
N LEU A 13 -18.40 -9.20 -16.96
CA LEU A 13 -19.44 -8.45 -17.67
C LEU A 13 -20.80 -8.58 -16.97
N GLY A 14 -21.15 -9.76 -16.48
CA GLY A 14 -22.38 -9.99 -15.71
C GLY A 14 -22.44 -9.17 -14.41
N LYS A 15 -21.36 -9.14 -13.63
CA LYS A 15 -21.29 -8.33 -12.40
C LYS A 15 -21.31 -6.83 -12.66
N ALA A 16 -20.67 -6.37 -13.76
CA ALA A 16 -20.78 -4.97 -14.17
C ALA A 16 -22.20 -4.62 -14.63
N PHE A 17 -22.88 -5.53 -15.33
CA PHE A 17 -24.26 -5.36 -15.78
C PHE A 17 -25.26 -5.34 -14.60
N GLU A 18 -25.06 -6.17 -13.58
CA GLU A 18 -25.86 -6.16 -12.34
C GLU A 18 -25.66 -4.87 -11.53
N SER A 19 -24.44 -4.32 -11.50
CA SER A 19 -24.19 -3.04 -10.84
C SER A 19 -24.86 -1.89 -11.58
N VAL A 20 -24.84 -1.89 -12.92
CA VAL A 20 -25.44 -0.83 -13.75
C VAL A 20 -26.98 -0.90 -13.71
N SER A 21 -27.56 -2.10 -13.67
CA SER A 21 -29.02 -2.29 -13.57
C SER A 21 -29.58 -1.81 -12.23
N GLY A 22 -28.83 -1.96 -11.14
CA GLY A 22 -29.16 -1.41 -9.82
C GLY A 22 -29.27 0.12 -9.82
N PHE A 23 -28.31 0.81 -10.45
CA PHE A 23 -28.37 2.27 -10.57
C PHE A 23 -29.51 2.74 -11.47
N LEU A 24 -29.78 2.03 -12.57
CA LEU A 24 -30.85 2.39 -13.51
C LEU A 24 -32.24 2.25 -12.85
N SER A 25 -32.46 1.20 -12.06
CA SER A 25 -33.74 0.98 -11.36
C SER A 25 -34.00 2.03 -10.27
N LEU A 26 -32.97 2.44 -9.52
CA LEU A 26 -33.06 3.55 -8.56
C LEU A 26 -33.40 4.89 -9.24
N ILE A 27 -32.79 5.17 -10.39
CA ILE A 27 -33.09 6.37 -11.18
C ILE A 27 -34.53 6.33 -11.69
N LEU A 28 -35.00 5.20 -12.21
CA LEU A 28 -36.38 5.06 -12.69
C LEU A 28 -37.41 5.20 -11.56
N LEU A 29 -37.15 4.63 -10.39
CA LEU A 29 -37.99 4.79 -9.20
C LEU A 29 -38.06 6.26 -8.74
N TYR A 30 -36.92 6.95 -8.72
CA TYR A 30 -36.86 8.37 -8.38
C TYR A 30 -37.66 9.21 -9.37
N MET A 31 -37.49 8.98 -10.69
CA MET A 31 -38.23 9.68 -11.74
C MET A 31 -39.74 9.46 -11.61
N ALA A 32 -40.18 8.22 -11.36
CA ALA A 32 -41.58 7.89 -11.14
C ALA A 32 -42.17 8.59 -9.90
N ALA A 33 -41.42 8.64 -8.78
CA ALA A 33 -41.83 9.32 -7.57
C ALA A 33 -41.99 10.84 -7.79
N VAL A 34 -41.07 11.47 -8.51
CA VAL A 34 -41.14 12.91 -8.81
C VAL A 34 -42.33 13.24 -9.72
N LEU A 35 -42.60 12.40 -10.74
CA LEU A 35 -43.78 12.55 -11.60
C LEU A 35 -45.09 12.36 -10.81
N PHE A 36 -45.13 11.40 -9.90
CA PHE A 36 -46.29 11.15 -9.03
C PHE A 36 -46.56 12.33 -8.07
N ILE A 37 -45.52 12.87 -7.43
CA ILE A 37 -45.63 14.06 -6.59
C ILE A 37 -46.07 15.27 -7.41
N GLY A 38 -45.56 15.43 -8.64
CA GLY A 38 -45.98 16.50 -9.54
C GLY A 38 -47.44 16.42 -9.98
N PHE A 39 -47.95 15.20 -10.18
CA PHE A 39 -49.36 14.94 -10.41
C PHE A 39 -50.23 15.37 -9.21
N LEU A 40 -49.79 15.04 -7.98
CA LEU A 40 -50.51 15.42 -6.75
C LEU A 40 -50.54 16.94 -6.52
N LEU A 41 -49.49 17.66 -6.90
CA LEU A 41 -49.37 19.11 -6.67
C LEU A 41 -50.04 19.99 -7.75
N LYS A 42 -50.74 19.39 -8.75
CA LYS A 42 -51.44 20.09 -9.85
C LYS A 42 -50.59 21.20 -10.54
N LYS A 43 -49.26 21.06 -10.54
CA LYS A 43 -48.31 22.00 -11.16
C LYS A 43 -47.27 21.24 -11.98
N PRO A 44 -47.64 20.70 -13.16
CA PRO A 44 -46.76 19.82 -13.93
C PRO A 44 -45.53 20.55 -14.52
N GLY A 45 -45.60 21.86 -14.75
CA GLY A 45 -44.54 22.62 -15.43
C GLY A 45 -43.27 22.87 -14.59
N ALA A 46 -43.40 23.07 -13.27
CA ALA A 46 -42.27 23.48 -12.43
C ALA A 46 -41.32 22.32 -12.06
N LEU A 47 -41.79 21.06 -12.13
CA LEU A 47 -41.00 19.89 -11.75
C LEU A 47 -40.12 19.38 -12.90
N ILE A 48 -40.57 19.50 -14.15
CA ILE A 48 -39.82 19.06 -15.33
C ILE A 48 -38.50 19.81 -15.46
N GLU A 49 -38.48 21.09 -15.11
CA GLU A 49 -37.28 21.93 -15.18
C GLU A 49 -36.25 21.53 -14.11
N THR A 50 -36.69 21.24 -12.89
CA THR A 50 -35.81 20.78 -11.79
C THR A 50 -35.22 19.40 -12.06
N VAL A 51 -35.99 18.48 -12.65
CA VAL A 51 -35.54 17.13 -12.98
C VAL A 51 -34.56 17.14 -14.15
N SER A 52 -34.83 17.95 -15.18
CA SER A 52 -33.92 18.12 -16.32
C SER A 52 -32.55 18.64 -15.88
N LEU A 53 -32.51 19.64 -14.97
CA LEU A 53 -31.25 20.18 -14.45
C LEU A 53 -30.48 19.17 -13.59
N LEU A 54 -31.17 18.34 -12.80
CA LEU A 54 -30.57 17.27 -12.02
C LEU A 54 -29.96 16.18 -12.91
N VAL A 55 -30.70 15.73 -13.93
CA VAL A 55 -30.22 14.72 -14.89
C VAL A 55 -29.02 15.24 -15.66
N ILE A 56 -29.05 16.49 -16.17
CA ILE A 56 -27.91 17.12 -16.86
C ILE A 56 -26.71 17.27 -15.91
N GLY A 57 -26.93 17.61 -14.64
CA GLY A 57 -25.88 17.71 -13.62
C GLY A 57 -25.20 16.36 -13.34
N ILE A 58 -25.97 15.29 -13.19
CA ILE A 58 -25.45 13.93 -13.01
C ILE A 58 -24.74 13.45 -14.28
N LEU A 59 -25.30 13.72 -15.46
CA LEU A 59 -24.64 13.39 -16.73
C LEU A 59 -23.27 14.09 -16.83
N LYS A 60 -23.17 15.37 -16.43
CA LYS A 60 -21.90 16.11 -16.38
C LYS A 60 -20.90 15.59 -15.34
N LEU A 61 -21.35 14.96 -14.25
CA LEU A 61 -20.46 14.34 -13.27
C LEU A 61 -19.92 12.99 -13.76
N VAL A 62 -20.75 12.22 -14.48
CA VAL A 62 -20.37 10.89 -14.99
C VAL A 62 -19.58 10.97 -16.30
N THR A 63 -19.81 12.00 -17.12
CA THR A 63 -19.17 12.17 -18.44
C THR A 63 -18.01 13.16 -18.45
N GLN A 64 -17.62 13.73 -17.30
CA GLN A 64 -16.45 14.60 -17.26
C GLN A 64 -15.18 13.78 -17.56
N PRO A 65 -14.46 14.06 -18.66
CA PRO A 65 -13.15 13.47 -18.85
C PRO A 65 -12.25 13.97 -17.72
N PHE A 66 -11.51 13.05 -17.10
CA PHE A 66 -10.49 13.37 -16.11
C PHE A 66 -9.49 14.34 -16.76
N ARG A 67 -9.65 15.63 -16.42
CA ARG A 67 -8.82 16.72 -16.95
C ARG A 67 -7.49 16.66 -16.22
N ASP A 68 -6.54 16.00 -16.87
CA ASP A 68 -5.14 15.97 -16.46
C ASP A 68 -4.65 17.43 -16.36
N ARG A 69 -4.42 17.89 -15.12
CA ARG A 69 -3.87 19.21 -14.84
C ARG A 69 -2.42 18.96 -14.46
N ASP A 70 -1.55 19.15 -15.44
CA ASP A 70 -0.23 19.80 -15.37
C ASP A 70 0.73 19.21 -16.41
N SER A 71 0.48 19.49 -17.70
CA SER A 71 1.55 19.47 -18.71
C SER A 71 2.20 20.85 -18.73
N VAL A 72 3.29 21.01 -17.98
CA VAL A 72 4.20 22.14 -18.16
C VAL A 72 5.05 21.84 -19.38
N ASP A 73 4.87 22.62 -20.46
CA ASP A 73 5.69 22.56 -21.65
C ASP A 73 7.13 22.99 -21.30
N VAL A 74 8.02 22.02 -21.15
CA VAL A 74 9.47 22.25 -21.08
C VAL A 74 10.06 22.03 -22.47
N PRO A 75 10.75 23.00 -23.08
CA PRO A 75 11.36 22.81 -24.39
C PRO A 75 12.47 21.74 -24.31
N MET A 76 12.23 20.59 -24.94
CA MET A 76 13.22 19.53 -25.12
C MET A 76 14.21 19.93 -26.21
N ASN A 77 15.45 20.19 -25.82
CA ASN A 77 16.61 19.89 -26.66
C ASN A 77 17.37 18.72 -26.03
N ILE A 78 16.90 17.51 -26.27
CA ILE A 78 17.60 16.28 -25.89
C ILE A 78 17.79 15.46 -27.17
N LYS A 79 19.05 15.32 -27.58
CA LYS A 79 19.49 14.46 -28.67
C LYS A 79 19.12 13.00 -28.32
N PRO A 80 18.52 12.22 -29.23
CA PRO A 80 17.99 10.90 -28.89
C PRO A 80 19.14 9.93 -28.57
N ILE A 81 19.25 9.53 -27.30
CA ILE A 81 20.04 8.36 -26.92
C ILE A 81 19.12 7.16 -27.12
N GLY A 82 19.42 6.37 -28.14
CA GLY A 82 18.75 5.11 -28.39
C GLY A 82 18.89 4.17 -27.20
N ASN A 83 17.75 3.81 -26.61
CA ASN A 83 17.51 2.45 -26.18
C ASN A 83 16.00 2.25 -26.00
N THR A 84 15.42 1.49 -26.92
CA THR A 84 14.15 0.80 -26.74
C THR A 84 14.26 -0.08 -25.49
N SER A 85 13.92 0.50 -24.34
CA SER A 85 13.80 -0.26 -23.10
C SER A 85 12.58 -1.14 -23.24
N SER A 86 12.82 -2.42 -23.49
CA SER A 86 11.86 -3.50 -23.29
C SER A 86 11.10 -3.26 -21.98
N ILE A 87 9.77 -3.37 -22.02
CA ILE A 87 8.90 -3.34 -20.84
C ILE A 87 9.46 -4.39 -19.88
N GLN A 88 10.16 -3.96 -18.83
CA GLN A 88 10.63 -4.88 -17.82
C GLN A 88 9.37 -5.45 -17.14
N PRO A 89 9.22 -6.78 -17.01
CA PRO A 89 8.07 -7.34 -16.33
C PRO A 89 7.98 -6.76 -14.91
N ASN A 90 6.77 -6.76 -14.33
CA ASN A 90 6.48 -6.36 -12.95
C ASN A 90 7.23 -7.26 -11.94
N VAL A 91 8.56 -7.12 -11.90
CA VAL A 91 9.49 -7.97 -11.16
C VAL A 91 9.86 -7.26 -9.87
N ILE A 92 9.58 -7.93 -8.76
CA ILE A 92 10.03 -7.51 -7.44
C ILE A 92 11.47 -7.97 -7.28
N THR A 93 12.38 -7.05 -6.92
CA THR A 93 13.80 -7.37 -6.73
C THR A 93 14.18 -7.30 -5.25
N LEU A 94 15.27 -7.97 -4.87
CA LEU A 94 15.80 -7.89 -3.50
C LEU A 94 16.19 -6.46 -3.13
N GLN A 95 16.70 -5.68 -4.09
CA GLN A 95 17.08 -4.30 -3.84
C GLN A 95 15.85 -3.43 -3.53
N MET A 96 14.73 -3.68 -4.22
CA MET A 96 13.47 -3.00 -3.90
C MET A 96 13.04 -3.29 -2.46
N ILE A 97 13.06 -4.55 -2.03
CA ILE A 97 12.74 -4.96 -0.65
C ILE A 97 13.66 -4.31 0.38
N LYS A 98 14.97 -4.25 0.11
CA LYS A 98 15.96 -3.62 1.01
C LYS A 98 15.84 -2.09 1.08
N ASP A 99 15.29 -1.47 0.05
CA ASP A 99 15.12 -0.01 -0.03
C ASP A 99 13.79 0.47 0.56
N MET A 100 12.90 -0.45 0.93
CA MET A 100 11.60 -0.11 1.50
C MET A 100 11.74 0.61 2.83
N GLU A 101 10.84 1.58 3.02
CA GLU A 101 10.52 2.10 4.34
C GLU A 101 9.74 1.07 5.17
N TRP A 102 9.66 1.31 6.48
CA TRP A 102 9.16 0.35 7.45
C TRP A 102 7.71 -0.09 7.17
N PHE A 103 6.81 0.85 6.87
CA PHE A 103 5.39 0.54 6.67
C PHE A 103 5.11 -0.11 5.31
N ALA A 104 5.84 0.29 4.26
CA ALA A 104 5.77 -0.38 2.97
C ALA A 104 6.21 -1.85 3.06
N PHE A 105 7.23 -2.14 3.90
CA PHE A 105 7.70 -3.50 4.14
C PHE A 105 6.68 -4.35 4.92
N GLU A 106 5.98 -3.77 5.89
CA GLU A 106 4.84 -4.42 6.57
C GLU A 106 3.69 -4.72 5.60
N LYS A 107 3.32 -3.74 4.75
CA LYS A 107 2.32 -3.94 3.69
C LYS A 107 2.72 -5.04 2.72
N LEU A 108 3.97 -5.07 2.24
CA LEU A 108 4.48 -6.14 1.38
C LEU A 108 4.31 -7.51 2.06
N THR A 109 4.71 -7.59 3.33
CA THR A 109 4.62 -8.84 4.11
C THR A 109 3.17 -9.28 4.28
N LYS A 110 2.26 -8.35 4.57
CA LYS A 110 0.81 -8.60 4.61
C LYS A 110 0.31 -9.14 3.28
N GLN A 111 0.61 -8.47 2.18
CA GLN A 111 0.12 -8.87 0.86
C GLN A 111 0.63 -10.27 0.48
N TYR A 112 1.91 -10.57 0.75
CA TYR A 112 2.44 -11.92 0.59
C TYR A 112 1.66 -12.96 1.41
N LEU A 113 1.35 -12.68 2.69
CA LEU A 113 0.60 -13.60 3.56
C LEU A 113 -0.83 -13.81 3.05
N LEU A 114 -1.53 -12.74 2.65
CA LEU A 114 -2.87 -12.83 2.06
C LEU A 114 -2.83 -13.65 0.76
N SER A 115 -1.89 -13.36 -0.13
CA SER A 115 -1.68 -14.11 -1.38
C SER A 115 -1.35 -15.58 -1.14
N SER A 116 -0.75 -15.91 0.00
CA SER A 116 -0.44 -17.29 0.43
C SER A 116 -1.61 -17.97 1.15
N GLY A 117 -2.77 -17.31 1.29
CA GLY A 117 -4.00 -17.86 1.87
C GLY A 117 -4.16 -17.67 3.39
N PHE A 118 -3.30 -16.87 4.02
CA PHE A 118 -3.46 -16.52 5.44
C PHE A 118 -4.45 -15.37 5.61
N ASN A 119 -5.17 -15.33 6.73
CA ASN A 119 -5.94 -14.15 7.14
C ASN A 119 -5.03 -13.24 7.99
N ALA A 120 -4.40 -12.24 7.35
CA ALA A 120 -3.42 -11.37 7.99
C ALA A 120 -3.90 -9.91 8.03
N SER A 121 -3.78 -9.27 9.19
CA SER A 121 -4.15 -7.86 9.42
C SER A 121 -2.97 -7.06 9.97
N LEU A 122 -2.90 -5.77 9.64
CA LEU A 122 -1.97 -4.83 10.26
C LEU A 122 -2.49 -4.42 11.63
N THR A 123 -1.58 -4.24 12.57
CA THR A 123 -1.86 -3.57 13.84
C THR A 123 -1.93 -2.05 13.66
N GLN A 124 -2.40 -1.32 14.68
CA GLN A 124 -2.54 0.13 14.63
C GLN A 124 -1.16 0.82 14.65
N PHE A 125 -0.98 1.89 13.87
CA PHE A 125 0.24 2.69 13.86
C PHE A 125 0.70 3.12 15.28
N GLY A 126 1.90 2.69 15.70
CA GLY A 126 2.47 3.19 16.95
C GLY A 126 3.67 2.40 17.46
N ALA A 127 3.84 2.41 18.79
CA ALA A 127 4.73 1.51 19.49
C ALA A 127 3.89 0.33 19.99
N ASP A 128 3.46 -0.53 19.07
CA ASP A 128 2.45 -1.60 19.24
C ASP A 128 2.94 -2.76 20.13
N GLY A 129 3.92 -2.53 20.99
CA GLY A 129 4.64 -3.59 21.69
C GLY A 129 5.44 -4.50 20.76
N GLY A 130 5.63 -4.13 19.48
CA GLY A 130 6.46 -4.88 18.54
C GLY A 130 5.73 -5.99 17.76
N ILE A 131 4.41 -5.92 17.63
CA ILE A 131 3.64 -6.76 16.70
C ILE A 131 3.20 -5.86 15.56
N ASP A 132 3.55 -6.19 14.33
CA ASP A 132 3.19 -5.37 13.16
C ASP A 132 2.05 -6.03 12.34
N LEU A 133 1.95 -7.37 12.39
CA LEU A 133 0.82 -8.10 11.82
C LEU A 133 0.32 -9.20 12.76
N ILE A 134 -0.98 -9.48 12.68
CA ILE A 134 -1.62 -10.62 13.32
C ILE A 134 -2.21 -11.52 12.23
N ILE A 135 -1.86 -12.79 12.27
CA ILE A 135 -2.49 -13.85 11.47
C ILE A 135 -3.54 -14.54 12.34
N GLU A 136 -4.78 -14.59 11.86
CA GLU A 136 -5.87 -15.32 12.52
C GLU A 136 -6.09 -16.67 11.84
N LYS A 137 -6.07 -17.74 12.62
CA LYS A 137 -6.34 -19.10 12.15
C LYS A 137 -7.82 -19.43 12.28
N LYS A 138 -8.27 -20.42 11.50
CA LYS A 138 -9.66 -20.90 11.52
C LYS A 138 -10.12 -21.42 12.89
N ASP A 139 -9.19 -21.88 13.73
CA ASP A 139 -9.45 -22.38 15.08
C ASP A 139 -9.37 -21.28 16.17
N GLY A 140 -9.32 -20.01 15.77
CA GLY A 140 -9.26 -18.86 16.67
C GLY A 140 -7.87 -18.56 17.24
N ARG A 141 -6.87 -19.43 17.01
CA ARG A 141 -5.50 -19.15 17.41
C ARG A 141 -4.91 -18.02 16.57
N LYS A 142 -3.99 -17.28 17.19
CA LYS A 142 -3.25 -16.19 16.53
C LYS A 142 -1.79 -16.59 16.30
N ALA A 143 -1.20 -16.02 15.26
CA ALA A 143 0.24 -15.94 15.10
C ALA A 143 0.66 -14.48 14.98
N TYR A 144 1.78 -14.12 15.60
CA TYR A 144 2.30 -12.76 15.55
C TYR A 144 3.38 -12.64 14.48
N VAL A 145 3.44 -11.49 13.83
CA VAL A 145 4.49 -11.15 12.88
C VAL A 145 5.09 -9.82 13.27
N GLN A 146 6.42 -9.77 13.36
CA GLN A 146 7.18 -8.54 13.46
C GLN A 146 8.05 -8.35 12.22
N CYS A 147 8.00 -7.16 11.65
CA CYS A 147 8.70 -6.69 10.47
C CYS A 147 9.83 -5.71 10.88
N LYS A 148 11.02 -5.88 10.32
CA LYS A 148 12.12 -4.91 10.44
C LYS A 148 12.77 -4.61 9.08
N ALA A 149 12.49 -3.42 8.55
CA ALA A 149 13.08 -2.89 7.32
C ALA A 149 14.52 -2.33 7.56
N PHE A 150 15.46 -3.21 7.88
CA PHE A 150 16.86 -2.84 8.23
C PHE A 150 17.80 -2.70 7.01
N GLY A 151 17.25 -2.79 5.80
CA GLY A 151 17.99 -2.75 4.55
C GLY A 151 19.07 -3.82 4.49
N THR A 152 20.33 -3.41 4.51
CA THR A 152 21.49 -4.32 4.46
C THR A 152 22.03 -4.71 5.84
N SER A 153 21.49 -4.15 6.93
CA SER A 153 21.99 -4.41 8.28
C SER A 153 21.54 -5.77 8.81
N LEU A 154 22.32 -6.36 9.71
CA LEU A 154 21.95 -7.59 10.39
C LEU A 154 21.03 -7.30 11.59
N VAL A 155 20.01 -8.12 11.77
CA VAL A 155 19.19 -8.15 12.98
C VAL A 155 19.93 -8.93 14.07
N GLY A 156 20.22 -8.24 15.18
CA GLY A 156 20.83 -8.82 16.37
C GLY A 156 19.83 -9.59 17.24
N VAL A 157 20.35 -10.49 18.08
CA VAL A 157 19.55 -11.35 18.97
C VAL A 157 18.62 -10.57 19.92
N LYS A 158 18.97 -9.33 20.29
CA LYS A 158 18.16 -8.49 21.17
C LYS A 158 16.72 -8.32 20.65
N PHE A 159 16.56 -7.96 19.37
CA PHE A 159 15.24 -7.77 18.77
C PHE A 159 14.42 -9.06 18.75
N VAL A 160 15.08 -10.18 18.43
CA VAL A 160 14.43 -11.49 18.37
C VAL A 160 13.98 -11.96 19.76
N ARG A 161 14.77 -11.68 20.81
CA ARG A 161 14.41 -11.94 22.21
C ARG A 161 13.23 -11.11 22.68
N GLU A 162 13.23 -9.82 22.33
CA GLU A 162 12.15 -8.90 22.66
C GLU A 162 10.82 -9.37 22.06
N PHE A 163 10.81 -9.70 20.75
CA PHE A 163 9.65 -10.26 20.09
C PHE A 163 9.17 -11.58 20.71
N TYR A 164 10.10 -12.47 21.07
CA TYR A 164 9.75 -13.71 21.75
C TYR A 164 9.09 -13.47 23.11
N GLY A 165 9.53 -12.45 23.85
CA GLY A 165 8.88 -12.01 25.08
C GLY A 165 7.45 -11.52 24.85
N VAL A 166 7.22 -10.78 23.76
CA VAL A 166 5.89 -10.29 23.35
C VAL A 166 4.96 -11.45 23.00
N MET A 167 5.46 -12.47 22.29
CA MET A 167 4.71 -13.71 22.03
C MET A 167 4.30 -14.41 23.32
N ALA A 168 5.22 -14.53 24.29
CA ALA A 168 4.94 -15.16 25.58
C ALA A 168 3.89 -14.37 26.37
N ALA A 169 4.00 -13.04 26.42
CA ALA A 169 3.02 -12.18 27.09
C ALA A 169 1.62 -12.27 26.46
N GLY A 170 1.55 -12.45 25.13
CA GLY A 170 0.30 -12.65 24.39
C GLY A 170 -0.23 -14.09 24.37
N ASN A 171 0.43 -15.04 25.04
CA ASN A 171 0.13 -16.48 24.96
C ASN A 171 0.06 -17.02 23.52
N VAL A 172 0.91 -16.50 22.63
CA VAL A 172 0.96 -16.90 21.21
C VAL A 172 2.11 -17.89 20.97
N THR A 173 1.76 -19.06 20.46
CA THR A 173 2.68 -20.17 20.22
C THR A 173 3.18 -20.25 18.77
N GLU A 174 3.02 -19.20 17.98
CA GLU A 174 3.60 -19.12 16.64
C GLU A 174 3.94 -17.67 16.30
N GLY A 175 5.21 -17.44 15.96
CA GLY A 175 5.73 -16.12 15.61
C GLY A 175 6.55 -16.13 14.33
N TYR A 176 6.52 -15.02 13.63
CA TYR A 176 7.32 -14.76 12.44
C TYR A 176 8.09 -13.45 12.62
N PHE A 177 9.42 -13.52 12.67
CA PHE A 177 10.25 -12.34 12.57
C PHE A 177 10.69 -12.20 11.12
N VAL A 178 10.30 -11.11 10.46
CA VAL A 178 10.53 -10.85 9.05
C VAL A 178 11.44 -9.63 8.93
N THR A 179 12.53 -9.73 8.19
CA THR A 179 13.43 -8.58 7.96
C THR A 179 13.78 -8.43 6.50
N SER A 180 13.96 -7.19 6.02
CA SER A 180 14.46 -6.93 4.66
C SER A 180 15.94 -7.32 4.50
N GLY A 181 16.67 -7.42 5.61
CA GLY A 181 18.08 -7.78 5.67
C GLY A 181 18.30 -9.26 5.98
N SER A 182 19.21 -9.52 6.92
CA SER A 182 19.59 -10.86 7.39
C SER A 182 19.72 -10.90 8.91
N TYR A 183 19.92 -12.09 9.49
CA TYR A 183 20.10 -12.27 10.93
C TYR A 183 21.56 -12.57 11.30
N THR A 184 21.97 -12.10 12.48
CA THR A 184 23.20 -12.56 13.15
C THR A 184 23.12 -14.06 13.48
N LYS A 185 24.28 -14.70 13.73
CA LYS A 185 24.33 -16.12 14.12
C LYS A 185 23.55 -16.36 15.43
N ASP A 186 23.78 -15.53 16.44
CA ASP A 186 23.12 -15.61 17.74
C ASP A 186 21.60 -15.47 17.65
N ALA A 187 21.10 -14.63 16.73
CA ALA A 187 19.67 -14.50 16.49
C ALA A 187 19.08 -15.81 15.93
N LYS A 188 19.77 -16.45 14.98
CA LYS A 188 19.35 -17.74 14.41
C LYS A 188 19.40 -18.86 15.45
N GLU A 189 20.48 -18.91 16.23
CA GLU A 189 20.67 -19.89 17.29
C GLU A 189 19.62 -19.74 18.40
N PHE A 190 19.28 -18.51 18.77
CA PHE A 190 18.21 -18.27 19.73
C PHE A 190 16.85 -18.80 19.23
N ALA A 191 16.55 -18.65 17.94
CA ALA A 191 15.25 -19.01 17.37
C ALA A 191 15.09 -20.50 17.04
N SER A 192 16.17 -21.27 16.86
CA SER A 192 16.16 -22.64 16.30
C SER A 192 15.22 -23.62 17.01
N ASN A 193 15.11 -23.51 18.35
CA ASN A 193 14.30 -24.40 19.18
C ASN A 193 13.07 -23.69 19.78
N LYS A 194 12.56 -22.67 19.10
CA LYS A 194 11.41 -21.89 19.56
C LYS A 194 10.30 -21.89 18.52
N PRO A 195 9.04 -21.62 18.91
CA PRO A 195 7.94 -21.40 17.98
C PRO A 195 8.08 -20.09 17.17
N LEU A 196 9.29 -19.70 16.79
CA LEU A 196 9.65 -18.44 16.18
C LEU A 196 10.40 -18.68 14.87
N LYS A 197 9.78 -18.34 13.74
CA LYS A 197 10.35 -18.49 12.41
C LYS A 197 11.04 -17.18 12.00
N LEU A 198 12.30 -17.28 11.57
CA LEU A 198 13.05 -16.15 11.02
C LEU A 198 12.95 -16.15 9.49
N VAL A 199 12.53 -15.03 8.91
CA VAL A 199 12.39 -14.83 7.47
C VAL A 199 13.26 -13.64 7.04
N THR A 200 14.21 -13.87 6.14
CA THR A 200 15.06 -12.81 5.56
C THR A 200 14.42 -12.18 4.33
N GLY A 201 14.99 -11.07 3.84
CA GLY A 201 14.50 -10.43 2.62
C GLY A 201 14.68 -11.32 1.39
N LYS A 202 15.70 -12.19 1.40
CA LYS A 202 15.91 -13.21 0.37
C LYS A 202 14.85 -14.30 0.43
N ASP A 203 14.52 -14.77 1.64
CA ASP A 203 13.49 -15.79 1.84
C ASP A 203 12.11 -15.27 1.42
N LEU A 204 11.78 -14.03 1.82
CA LEU A 204 10.53 -13.37 1.42
C LEU A 204 10.45 -13.21 -0.11
N LEU A 205 11.51 -12.75 -0.76
CA LEU A 205 11.55 -12.63 -2.22
C LEU A 205 11.33 -13.98 -2.90
N LYS A 206 12.03 -15.02 -2.44
CA LYS A 206 11.87 -16.39 -2.97
C LYS A 206 10.42 -16.84 -2.85
N LYS A 207 9.82 -16.67 -1.69
CA LYS A 207 8.41 -17.00 -1.43
C LYS A 207 7.42 -16.23 -2.29
N ILE A 208 7.68 -14.95 -2.54
CA ILE A 208 6.87 -14.14 -3.46
C ILE A 208 7.00 -14.68 -4.88
N ASN A 209 8.20 -15.05 -5.32
CA ASN A 209 8.43 -15.57 -6.68
C ASN A 209 7.75 -16.93 -6.93
N GLU A 210 7.57 -17.73 -5.88
CA GLU A 210 6.83 -19.01 -5.89
C GLU A 210 5.31 -18.83 -6.04
N LEU A 211 4.77 -17.62 -5.87
CA LEU A 211 3.34 -17.35 -6.08
C LEU A 211 2.97 -17.40 -7.59
N PRO A 212 1.70 -17.69 -7.91
CA PRO A 212 1.14 -17.52 -9.25
C PRO A 212 1.38 -16.10 -9.80
N SER A 213 1.54 -15.99 -11.12
CA SER A 213 1.85 -14.71 -11.78
C SER A 213 0.84 -13.61 -11.50
N GLU A 214 -0.46 -13.93 -11.47
CA GLU A 214 -1.54 -13.00 -11.11
C GLU A 214 -1.32 -12.36 -9.74
N LYS A 215 -1.08 -13.18 -8.71
CA LYS A 215 -0.84 -12.68 -7.34
C LYS A 215 0.43 -11.85 -7.23
N LYS A 216 1.47 -12.18 -8.00
CA LYS A 216 2.70 -11.37 -8.06
C LYS A 216 2.44 -10.00 -8.66
N GLU A 217 1.60 -9.94 -9.69
CA GLU A 217 1.21 -8.68 -10.33
C GLU A 217 0.36 -7.82 -9.39
N ASP A 218 -0.57 -8.41 -8.64
CA ASP A 218 -1.36 -7.71 -7.63
C ASP A 218 -0.49 -7.10 -6.53
N ILE A 219 0.45 -7.90 -5.99
CA ILE A 219 1.43 -7.39 -5.01
C ILE A 219 2.23 -6.25 -5.62
N PHE A 220 2.67 -6.38 -6.88
CA PHE A 220 3.46 -5.34 -7.53
C PHE A 220 2.69 -4.03 -7.63
N LYS A 221 1.44 -4.09 -8.11
CA LYS A 221 0.56 -2.93 -8.26
C LYS A 221 0.27 -2.26 -6.92
N GLU A 222 -0.08 -3.03 -5.91
CA GLU A 222 -0.44 -2.51 -4.58
C GLU A 222 0.74 -1.83 -3.87
N ILE A 223 1.96 -2.36 -4.02
CA ILE A 223 3.12 -1.91 -3.24
C ILE A 223 4.02 -0.93 -4.00
N PHE A 224 4.10 -1.03 -5.33
CA PHE A 224 5.14 -0.33 -6.11
C PHE A 224 4.60 0.62 -7.17
N ALA A 225 3.30 0.64 -7.47
CA ALA A 225 2.75 1.47 -8.56
C ALA A 225 3.03 2.97 -8.36
N ASP A 226 2.89 3.48 -7.13
CA ASP A 226 3.09 4.89 -6.80
C ASP A 226 4.57 5.27 -6.57
N ARG A 227 5.48 4.29 -6.63
CA ARG A 227 6.94 4.43 -6.38
C ARG A 227 7.31 5.09 -5.04
N ASN A 228 6.39 5.18 -4.08
CA ASN A 228 6.61 5.85 -2.80
C ASN A 228 7.13 4.92 -1.69
N TYR A 229 7.41 3.66 -2.02
CA TYR A 229 7.85 2.63 -1.07
C TYR A 229 9.16 2.98 -0.33
N LYS A 230 9.92 4.00 -0.79
CA LYS A 230 11.12 4.53 -0.11
C LYS A 230 10.84 5.75 0.78
N THR A 231 9.70 6.41 0.59
CA THR A 231 9.30 7.60 1.35
C THR A 231 8.69 7.16 2.67
N PRO A 232 9.27 7.54 3.82
CA PRO A 232 8.79 7.07 5.12
C PRO A 232 7.34 7.42 5.37
N THR A 233 6.62 6.48 5.95
CA THR A 233 5.29 6.72 6.51
C THR A 233 5.43 7.29 7.93
N CYS A 234 4.62 8.29 8.27
CA CYS A 234 4.61 8.90 9.59
C CYS A 234 4.08 7.92 10.64
N PRO A 235 4.82 7.62 11.71
CA PRO A 235 4.40 6.63 12.72
C PRO A 235 3.20 7.09 13.56
N ASN A 236 2.89 8.39 13.58
CA ASN A 236 1.78 8.91 14.38
C ASN A 236 0.45 9.00 13.61
N CYS A 237 0.48 9.15 12.29
CA CYS A 237 -0.73 9.42 11.52
C CYS A 237 -0.85 8.65 10.20
N GLY A 238 0.12 7.79 9.86
CA GLY A 238 0.06 6.92 8.67
C GLY A 238 0.22 7.62 7.32
N LEU A 239 0.45 8.93 7.28
CA LEU A 239 0.67 9.68 6.03
C LEU A 239 2.14 9.69 5.64
N LYS A 240 2.42 9.75 4.33
CA LYS A 240 3.79 9.90 3.82
C LYS A 240 4.41 11.21 4.31
N MET A 241 5.69 11.13 4.68
CA MET A 241 6.47 12.25 5.19
C MET A 241 7.11 13.04 4.04
N VAL A 242 7.46 14.29 4.32
CA VAL A 242 8.14 15.19 3.38
C VAL A 242 9.52 15.56 3.92
N LEU A 243 10.49 15.75 3.02
CA LEU A 243 11.82 16.21 3.39
C LEU A 243 11.76 17.68 3.82
N ARG A 244 12.36 18.02 4.96
CA ARG A 244 12.43 19.37 5.51
C ARG A 244 13.83 19.66 6.00
N THR A 245 14.23 20.92 5.94
CA THR A 245 15.52 21.40 6.44
C THR A 245 15.33 22.19 7.73
N ASN A 246 16.13 21.89 8.76
CA ASN A 246 16.13 22.65 9.99
C ASN A 246 16.86 23.98 9.80
N ARG A 247 16.13 25.09 9.94
CA ARG A 247 16.66 26.45 9.74
C ARG A 247 17.84 26.83 10.64
N ARG A 248 18.01 26.18 11.81
CA ARG A 248 19.06 26.53 12.78
C ARG A 248 20.41 25.89 12.46
N ASN A 249 20.41 24.65 11.97
CA ASN A 249 21.64 23.87 11.77
C ASN A 249 21.79 23.31 10.34
N GLY A 250 20.87 23.63 9.44
CA GLY A 250 20.90 23.20 8.04
C GLY A 250 20.66 21.70 7.81
N ASN A 251 20.39 20.91 8.86
CA ASN A 251 20.22 19.47 8.71
C ASN A 251 18.83 19.11 8.17
N ASP A 252 18.81 18.21 7.19
CA ASP A 252 17.58 17.64 6.67
C ASP A 252 16.99 16.57 7.61
N PHE A 253 15.67 16.48 7.63
CA PHE A 253 14.88 15.49 8.36
C PHE A 253 13.55 15.21 7.64
N TRP A 254 12.96 14.05 7.91
CA TRP A 254 11.59 13.76 7.48
C TRP A 254 10.61 14.40 8.46
N GLY A 255 9.73 15.27 7.95
CA GLY A 255 8.64 15.89 8.73
C GLY A 255 7.27 15.41 8.25
N CYS A 256 6.30 15.34 9.16
CA CYS A 256 4.94 15.00 8.78
C CYS A 256 4.34 16.02 7.78
N LEU A 257 3.53 15.53 6.84
CA LEU A 257 2.82 16.36 5.86
C LEU A 257 1.77 17.26 6.53
N THR A 258 1.12 16.79 7.60
CA THR A 258 0.03 17.50 8.29
C THR A 258 0.49 18.43 9.40
N TYR A 259 1.77 18.80 9.45
CA TYR A 259 2.27 19.84 10.36
C TYR A 259 1.44 21.14 10.17
N PRO A 260 1.02 21.83 11.25
CA PRO A 260 1.42 21.65 12.65
C PRO A 260 0.60 20.65 13.45
N LYS A 261 -0.46 20.05 12.88
CA LYS A 261 -1.36 19.11 13.57
C LYS A 261 -0.63 17.84 14.01
N CYS A 262 0.25 17.32 13.17
CA CYS A 262 1.18 16.25 13.53
C CYS A 262 2.62 16.78 13.49
N ARG A 263 3.33 16.66 14.62
CA ARG A 263 4.71 17.16 14.78
C ARG A 263 5.78 16.07 14.72
N ALA A 264 5.41 14.86 14.30
CA ALA A 264 6.33 13.74 14.16
C ALA A 264 7.49 14.08 13.20
N LYS A 265 8.69 13.63 13.57
CA LYS A 265 9.93 13.80 12.81
C LYS A 265 10.67 12.48 12.79
N MET A 266 11.37 12.21 11.69
CA MET A 266 12.27 11.07 11.59
C MET A 266 13.63 11.51 11.01
N PRO A 267 14.74 10.96 11.51
CA PRO A 267 16.05 11.21 10.92
C PRO A 267 16.15 10.55 9.54
N LEU A 268 17.00 11.10 8.67
CA LEU A 268 17.38 10.43 7.44
C LEU A 268 18.28 9.22 7.75
N SER A 269 18.10 8.13 7.01
CA SER A 269 19.04 7.01 7.04
C SER A 269 20.45 7.45 6.62
N LYS A 270 21.49 6.67 6.93
CA LYS A 270 22.87 6.97 6.50
C LYS A 270 22.94 7.22 4.99
N ARG A 271 22.27 6.37 4.20
CA ARG A 271 22.20 6.51 2.74
C ARG A 271 21.49 7.79 2.31
N GLN A 272 20.33 8.09 2.90
CA GLN A 272 19.57 9.30 2.57
C GLN A 272 20.34 10.57 2.91
N ARG A 273 21.07 10.60 4.04
CA ARG A 273 21.93 11.73 4.42
C ARG A 273 23.03 11.98 3.39
N ASN A 274 23.68 10.93 2.90
CA ASN A 274 24.73 11.07 1.90
C ASN A 274 24.19 11.64 0.57
N VAL A 275 23.01 11.19 0.14
CA VAL A 275 22.35 11.70 -1.07
C VAL A 275 21.93 13.17 -0.90
N SER A 276 21.32 13.52 0.24
CA SER A 276 20.96 14.92 0.55
C SER A 276 22.19 15.83 0.54
N LYS A 277 23.27 15.46 1.24
CA LYS A 277 24.54 16.22 1.23
C LYS A 277 25.13 16.38 -0.17
N TRP A 278 25.15 15.31 -0.96
CA TRP A 278 25.65 15.37 -2.33
C TRP A 278 24.80 16.32 -3.20
N ASN A 279 23.48 16.24 -3.12
CA ASN A 279 22.57 17.14 -3.83
C ASN A 279 22.72 18.61 -3.41
N SER A 280 23.10 18.88 -2.16
CA SER A 280 23.40 20.23 -1.68
C SER A 280 24.76 20.74 -2.17
N SER A 281 25.73 19.85 -2.47
CA SER A 281 27.06 20.24 -2.95
C SER A 281 27.14 20.57 -4.44
N ILE A 282 26.12 20.19 -5.21
CA ILE A 282 26.03 20.40 -6.66
C ILE A 282 25.12 21.59 -7.04
N ARG A 283 24.62 22.34 -6.05
CA ARG A 283 23.87 23.59 -6.21
C ARG A 283 24.73 24.76 -5.75
#